data_AF-A0AB37XD23-F1
#
_entry.id   AF-A0AB37XD23-F1
#
_cell.length_a   1.000
_cell.length_b   1.000
_cell.length_c   1.000
_cell.angle_alpha   90.00
_cell.angle_beta   90.00
_cell.angle_gamma   90.00
#
_symmetry.space_group_name_H-M   'P 1'
#
loop_
_entity.id
_entity.type
_entity.pdbx_description
1 polymer ?
#
loop_
_entity_poly.entity_id
_entity_poly.type
_entity_poly.pdbx_seq_one_letter_code
_entity_poly.pdbx_strand_id
1 'polypeptide(L)' 'MGYVRQVARGELGLEQLHLAARGGAGLEEFYGRLGWRESGRRPGVLRFGPGDDRDEVLMHLAPL' A
#
# COMPACT_ATOMS: atom_id res chain seq x y z
N MET A 1 -4.00 -12.27 3.17
CA MET A 1 -2.73 -11.52 3.39
C MET A 1 -1.78 -12.16 4.40
N GLY A 2 -2.22 -13.11 5.24
CA GLY A 2 -1.33 -13.79 6.20
C GLY A 2 -0.14 -14.52 5.55
N TYR A 3 -0.32 -15.12 4.37
CA TYR A 3 0.77 -15.82 3.67
C TYR A 3 1.92 -14.90 3.26
N VAL A 4 1.63 -13.72 2.68
CA VAL A 4 2.66 -12.74 2.29
C VAL A 4 3.47 -12.29 3.51
N ARG A 5 2.77 -11.99 4.62
CA ARG A 5 3.40 -11.62 5.89
C ARG A 5 4.30 -12.75 6.43
N GLN A 6 3.83 -13.99 6.38
CA GLN A 6 4.58 -15.16 6.81
C GLN A 6 5.86 -15.36 5.99
N VAL A 7 5.78 -15.33 4.66
CA VAL A 7 6.95 -15.50 3.78
C VAL A 7 7.94 -14.36 3.99
N ALA A 8 7.46 -13.12 4.02
CA ALA A 8 8.31 -11.94 4.18
C ALA A 8 9.11 -11.99 5.49
N ARG A 9 8.49 -12.39 6.60
CA ARG A 9 9.19 -12.54 7.88
C ARG A 9 10.05 -13.80 7.94
N GLY A 10 9.48 -14.95 7.60
CA GLY A 10 10.09 -16.25 7.87
C GLY A 10 11.17 -16.65 6.87
N GLU A 11 10.96 -16.38 5.58
CA GLU A 11 11.88 -16.78 4.52
C GLU A 11 12.82 -15.64 4.12
N LEU A 12 12.30 -14.41 4.07
CA LEU A 12 13.06 -13.25 3.61
C LEU A 12 13.69 -12.42 4.73
N GLY A 13 13.37 -12.69 6.01
CA GLY A 13 13.91 -11.97 7.15
C GLY A 13 13.56 -10.48 7.18
N LEU A 14 12.47 -10.08 6.51
CA LEU A 14 12.03 -8.69 6.45
C LEU A 14 11.30 -8.28 7.72
N GLU A 15 11.44 -7.00 8.10
CA GLU A 15 10.77 -6.44 9.28
C GLU A 15 9.51 -5.64 8.93
N GLN A 16 9.40 -5.19 7.68
CA GLN A 16 8.29 -4.39 7.17
C GLN A 16 8.11 -4.57 5.67
N LEU A 17 6.90 -4.31 5.17
CA LEU A 17 6.59 -4.25 3.74
C LEU A 17 6.00 -2.89 3.39
N HIS A 18 6.39 -2.33 2.26
CA HIS A 18 5.83 -1.08 1.72
C HIS A 18 5.16 -1.34 0.38
N LEU A 19 4.12 -0.56 0.07
CA LEU A 19 3.49 -0.52 -1.24
C LEU A 19 3.04 0.90 -1.60
N ALA A 20 2.88 1.15 -2.89
CA ALA A 20 2.17 2.31 -3.41
C ALA A 20 0.81 1.85 -3.95
N ALA A 21 -0.27 2.44 -3.44
CA ALA A 21 -1.63 2.21 -3.87
C ALA A 21 -2.12 3.41 -4.70
N ARG A 22 -2.96 3.11 -5.68
CA ARG A 22 -3.69 4.12 -6.44
C ARG A 22 -4.85 4.65 -5.62
N GLY A 23 -4.87 5.96 -5.38
CA GLY A 23 -5.94 6.64 -4.68
C GLY A 23 -7.25 6.63 -5.46
N GLY A 24 -8.36 6.67 -4.73
CA GLY A 24 -9.71 6.74 -5.32
C GLY A 24 -10.22 5.44 -5.95
N ALA A 25 -9.50 4.33 -5.74
CA ALA A 25 -9.90 2.99 -6.18
C ALA A 25 -10.37 2.07 -5.03
N GLY A 26 -10.53 2.61 -3.82
CA GLY A 26 -10.90 1.85 -2.62
C GLY A 26 -9.76 0.98 -2.05
N LEU A 27 -8.54 1.14 -2.57
CA LEU A 27 -7.38 0.34 -2.16
C LEU A 27 -6.93 0.70 -0.74
N GLU A 28 -7.03 1.97 -0.35
CA GLU A 28 -6.68 2.41 1.01
C GLU A 28 -7.50 1.67 2.06
N GLU A 29 -8.82 1.58 1.85
CA GLU A 29 -9.71 0.85 2.77
C GLU A 29 -9.44 -0.66 2.72
N PHE A 30 -9.30 -1.23 1.53
CA PHE A 30 -9.01 -2.65 1.36
C PHE A 30 -7.72 -3.07 2.09
N TYR A 31 -6.62 -2.36 1.88
CA TYR A 31 -5.35 -2.63 2.55
C TYR A 31 -5.40 -2.26 4.04
N GLY A 32 -6.13 -1.21 4.42
CA GLY A 32 -6.37 -0.84 5.81
C GLY A 32 -7.00 -1.97 6.63
N ARG A 33 -8.03 -2.63 6.08
CA ARG A 33 -8.65 -3.83 6.69
C ARG A 33 -7.67 -5.00 6.86
N LEU A 34 -6.60 -5.04 6.08
CA LEU A 34 -5.54 -6.05 6.15
C LEU A 34 -4.37 -5.65 7.07
N GLY A 35 -4.49 -4.52 7.77
CA GLY A 35 -3.51 -4.04 8.75
C GLY A 35 -2.44 -3.12 8.17
N TRP A 36 -2.55 -2.72 6.91
CA TRP A 36 -1.66 -1.72 6.31
C TRP A 36 -2.02 -0.32 6.79
N ARG A 37 -1.04 0.56 6.87
CA ARG A 37 -1.21 1.95 7.31
C ARG A 37 -0.62 2.91 6.29
N GLU A 38 -1.31 4.01 6.04
CA GLU A 38 -0.80 5.11 5.22
C GLU A 38 0.45 5.70 5.90
N SER A 39 1.57 5.75 5.16
CA SER A 39 2.80 6.46 5.54
C SER A 39 3.00 7.76 4.77
N GLY A 40 2.26 7.97 3.68
CA GLY A 40 2.32 9.22 2.92
C GLY A 40 1.40 9.21 1.71
N ARG A 41 1.22 10.40 1.13
CA ARG A 41 0.35 10.62 -0.02
C ARG A 41 0.95 11.69 -0.93
N ARG A 42 1.02 11.38 -2.23
CA ARG A 42 1.44 12.32 -3.28
C ARG A 42 0.21 12.66 -4.13
N PRO A 43 -0.38 13.86 -3.96
CA PRO A 43 -1.64 14.20 -4.61
C PRO A 43 -1.51 14.33 -6.13
N GLY A 44 -2.44 13.71 -6.88
CA GLY A 44 -2.58 13.90 -8.33
C GLY A 44 -1.35 13.54 -9.20
N VAL A 45 -0.43 12.70 -8.69
CA VAL A 45 0.82 12.36 -9.42
C VAL A 45 0.66 11.23 -10.43
N LEU A 46 -0.41 10.45 -10.35
CA LEU A 46 -0.66 9.32 -11.25
C LEU A 46 -1.70 9.70 -12.31
N ARG A 47 -1.33 9.73 -13.59
CA ARG A 47 -2.26 10.02 -14.69
C ARG A 47 -2.65 8.77 -15.46
N PHE A 48 -3.95 8.47 -15.51
CA PHE A 48 -4.49 7.32 -16.25
C PHE A 48 -5.29 7.72 -17.50
N GLY A 49 -5.58 9.01 -17.66
CA GLY A 49 -6.25 9.58 -18.81
C GLY A 49 -6.38 11.10 -18.67
N PRO A 50 -6.92 11.80 -19.68
CA PRO A 50 -7.18 13.24 -19.59
C PRO A 50 -8.12 13.54 -18.42
N GLY A 51 -7.65 14.33 -17.44
CA GLY A 51 -8.41 14.68 -16.24
C GLY A 51 -8.54 13.56 -15.20
N ASP A 52 -7.91 12.40 -15.42
CA ASP A 52 -7.88 11.28 -14.47
C ASP A 52 -6.53 11.22 -13.75
N ASP A 53 -6.28 12.27 -12.97
CA ASP A 53 -5.15 12.36 -12.05
C ASP A 53 -5.55 11.80 -10.69
N ARG A 54 -4.75 10.87 -10.16
CA ARG A 54 -4.98 10.17 -8.90
C ARG A 54 -3.80 10.34 -7.97
N ASP A 55 -4.11 10.27 -6.68
CA ASP A 55 -3.09 10.23 -5.65
C ASP A 55 -2.31 8.92 -5.73
N GLU A 56 -1.03 9.00 -5.38
CA GLU A 56 -0.25 7.84 -5.00
C GLU A 56 -0.18 7.77 -3.48
N VAL A 57 -0.73 6.70 -2.92
CA VAL A 57 -0.81 6.48 -1.48
C VAL A 57 0.24 5.46 -1.07
N LEU A 58 1.21 5.89 -0.27
CA LEU A 58 2.24 5.03 0.27
C LEU A 58 1.72 4.37 1.54
N MET A 59 1.81 3.05 1.60
CA MET A 59 1.32 2.25 2.72
C MET A 59 2.43 1.33 3.21
N HIS A 60 2.42 1.03 4.51
CA HIS A 60 3.34 0.08 5.13
C HIS A 60 2.60 -0.93 6.02
N LEU A 61 3.18 -2.12 6.14
CA LEU A 61 2.76 -3.17 7.05
C LEU A 61 3.94 -3.49 7.98
N ALA A 62 3.78 -3.15 9.26
CA ALA A 62 4.75 -3.42 10.31
C ALA A 62 4.07 -3.53 11.68
N PRO A 63 4.60 -4.34 12.62
CA PRO A 63 5.63 -5.36 12.37
C PRO A 63 5.08 -6.52 11.50
N LEU A 64 5.97 -7.29 10.86
CA LEU A 64 5.59 -8.51 10.13
C LEU A 64 5.36 -9.71 11.06
#